data_AF-X1IKE7-F1
#
_entry.id   AF-X1IKE7-F1
#
_cell.length_a   1.000
_cell.length_b   1.000
_cell.length_c   1.000
_cell.angle_alpha   90.00
_cell.angle_beta   90.00
_cell.angle_gamma   90.00
#
_symmetry.space_group_name_H-M   'P 1'
#
loop_
_entity.id
_entity.type
_entity.pdbx_description
1 polymer ?
#
loop_
_entity_poly.entity_id
_entity_poly.type
_entity_poly.pdbx_seq_one_letter_code
_entity_poly.pdbx_strand_id
1 'polypeptide(L)'
;MSFVGRPFPINEAAEHYKRLKYWGFNCLRFIITWEAIEHEGPKQYDNGYLDYIEEILKIAESYGFFVFIDPHQDVWSRMSGGDGAPGWIFEKVGLDFTKFDAAEAAFVMQYRYDPKDPKKYPSMYWVNNALRFANGHMWTLFFGGRDFMPSFKIDGINVQDYLQNHYFEAIKQIALRVKDNQKIIGFDTLNEPEQGWIEKSVDGSSEDYSQ
;
A
#
# COMPACT_ATOMS: atom_id res chain seq x y z
N MET A 1 -3.30 -14.51 7.53
CA MET A 1 -4.34 -13.44 7.38
C MET A 1 -5.10 -13.74 6.09
N SER A 2 -6.15 -13.01 5.66
CA SER A 2 -6.70 -13.23 4.30
C SER A 2 -7.37 -11.97 3.74
N PHE A 3 -7.11 -11.71 2.46
CA PHE A 3 -7.66 -10.61 1.67
C PHE A 3 -8.65 -11.07 0.59
N VAL A 4 -8.84 -12.38 0.46
CA VAL A 4 -9.83 -12.96 -0.47
C VAL A 4 -11.23 -12.47 -0.10
N GLY A 5 -12.00 -12.06 -1.11
CA GLY A 5 -13.36 -11.56 -0.92
C GLY A 5 -13.42 -10.15 -0.32
N ARG A 6 -12.32 -9.38 -0.36
CA ARG A 6 -12.30 -7.95 -0.02
C ARG A 6 -12.07 -7.12 -1.28
N PRO A 7 -12.79 -6.01 -1.48
CA PRO A 7 -13.79 -5.43 -0.57
C PRO A 7 -15.15 -6.14 -0.57
N PHE A 8 -15.42 -7.07 -1.50
CA PHE A 8 -16.66 -7.84 -1.58
C PHE A 8 -16.41 -9.27 -2.10
N PRO A 9 -17.27 -10.24 -1.80
CA PRO A 9 -17.13 -11.61 -2.30
C PRO A 9 -17.50 -11.72 -3.79
N ILE A 10 -16.95 -12.73 -4.48
CA ILE A 10 -17.09 -12.90 -5.95
C ILE A 10 -18.56 -12.94 -6.40
N ASN A 11 -19.44 -13.57 -5.62
CA ASN A 11 -20.87 -13.70 -5.94
C ASN A 11 -21.62 -12.35 -5.93
N GLU A 12 -21.06 -11.31 -5.31
CA GLU A 12 -21.62 -9.95 -5.30
C GLU A 12 -21.06 -9.08 -6.44
N ALA A 13 -19.98 -9.50 -7.11
CA ALA A 13 -19.30 -8.72 -8.15
C ALA A 13 -20.23 -8.30 -9.29
N ALA A 14 -21.06 -9.23 -9.78
CA ALA A 14 -22.02 -8.98 -10.84
C ALA A 14 -23.01 -7.86 -10.47
N GLU A 15 -23.46 -7.81 -9.22
CA GLU A 15 -24.36 -6.77 -8.74
C GLU A 15 -23.67 -5.39 -8.73
N HIS A 16 -22.46 -5.31 -8.18
CA HIS A 16 -21.69 -4.06 -8.15
C HIS A 16 -21.38 -3.53 -9.55
N TYR A 17 -20.91 -4.39 -10.45
CA TYR A 17 -20.60 -4.00 -11.83
C TYR A 17 -21.83 -3.60 -12.62
N LYS A 18 -22.96 -4.28 -12.41
CA LYS A 18 -24.25 -3.89 -13.00
C LYS A 18 -24.67 -2.49 -12.55
N ARG A 19 -24.56 -2.16 -11.25
CA ARG A 19 -24.88 -0.81 -10.72
C ARG A 19 -24.00 0.27 -11.36
N LEU A 20 -22.68 0.06 -11.40
CA LEU A 20 -21.75 1.00 -12.01
C LEU A 20 -22.05 1.22 -13.50
N LYS A 21 -22.43 0.15 -14.22
CA LYS A 21 -22.78 0.23 -15.63
C LYS A 21 -24.05 1.03 -15.86
N TYR A 22 -25.07 0.86 -15.01
CA TYR A 22 -26.30 1.66 -15.06
C TYR A 22 -26.06 3.14 -14.83
N TRP A 23 -25.07 3.50 -14.00
CA TRP A 23 -24.66 4.90 -13.81
C TRP A 23 -23.84 5.46 -14.97
N GLY A 24 -23.53 4.66 -15.99
CA GLY A 24 -22.82 5.10 -17.19
C GLY A 24 -21.29 5.02 -17.08
N PHE A 25 -20.74 4.45 -16.00
CA PHE A 25 -19.30 4.23 -15.91
C PHE A 25 -18.83 3.14 -16.87
N ASN A 26 -17.63 3.31 -17.41
CA ASN A 26 -16.99 2.36 -18.33
C ASN A 26 -15.52 2.08 -18.00
N CYS A 27 -14.96 2.73 -16.98
CA CYS A 27 -13.58 2.57 -16.56
C CYS A 27 -13.51 2.50 -15.02
N LEU A 28 -12.64 1.64 -14.50
CA LEU A 28 -12.44 1.43 -13.07
C LEU A 28 -10.98 1.65 -12.71
N ARG A 29 -10.72 2.47 -11.69
CA ARG A 29 -9.47 2.43 -10.94
C ARG A 29 -9.58 1.31 -9.92
N PHE A 30 -8.86 0.21 -10.13
CA PHE A 30 -8.98 -0.99 -9.32
C PHE A 30 -7.84 -1.08 -8.31
N ILE A 31 -8.19 -0.89 -7.04
CA ILE A 31 -7.25 -0.83 -5.93
C ILE A 31 -6.77 -2.23 -5.55
N ILE A 32 -5.45 -2.39 -5.47
CA ILE A 32 -4.77 -3.53 -4.85
C ILE A 32 -3.77 -2.98 -3.83
N THR A 33 -3.37 -3.75 -2.84
CA THR A 33 -2.29 -3.36 -1.91
C THR A 33 -1.17 -4.38 -1.94
N TRP A 34 0.07 -3.94 -1.71
CA TRP A 34 1.21 -4.84 -1.61
C TRP A 34 1.00 -5.88 -0.49
N GLU A 35 0.45 -5.46 0.65
CA GLU A 35 0.11 -6.35 1.76
C GLU A 35 -0.81 -7.49 1.31
N ALA A 36 -1.83 -7.20 0.50
CA ALA A 36 -2.74 -8.24 0.05
C ALA A 36 -2.05 -9.34 -0.76
N ILE A 37 -0.96 -9.00 -1.46
CA ILE A 37 -0.20 -9.91 -2.31
C ILE A 37 0.84 -10.72 -1.52
N GLU A 38 1.54 -10.10 -0.56
CA GLU A 38 2.75 -10.65 0.07
C GLU A 38 2.73 -10.51 1.60
N HIS A 39 1.61 -10.78 2.27
CA HIS A 39 1.50 -10.57 3.72
C HIS A 39 2.20 -11.62 4.60
N GLU A 40 2.31 -12.88 4.16
CA GLU A 40 2.86 -13.97 4.97
C GLU A 40 4.39 -13.88 5.14
N GLY A 41 5.06 -13.10 4.29
CA GLY A 41 6.49 -12.83 4.40
C GLY A 41 7.17 -12.70 3.03
N PRO A 42 8.51 -12.47 3.03
CA PRO A 42 9.27 -12.23 1.82
C PRO A 42 9.14 -13.39 0.82
N LYS A 43 8.70 -13.07 -0.39
CA LYS A 43 8.42 -13.97 -1.53
C LYS A 43 7.35 -15.03 -1.27
N GLN A 44 6.51 -14.83 -0.25
CA GLN A 44 5.37 -15.69 0.05
C GLN A 44 4.09 -15.03 -0.46
N TYR A 45 3.81 -15.23 -1.74
CA TYR A 45 2.66 -14.63 -2.40
C TYR A 45 1.35 -15.38 -2.09
N ASP A 46 0.28 -14.65 -1.78
CA ASP A 46 -1.05 -15.20 -1.55
C ASP A 46 -1.71 -15.56 -2.89
N ASN A 47 -1.54 -16.81 -3.32
CA ASN A 47 -2.18 -17.33 -4.53
C ASN A 47 -3.71 -17.28 -4.48
N GLY A 48 -4.32 -17.41 -3.30
CA GLY A 48 -5.77 -17.30 -3.15
C GLY A 48 -6.25 -15.88 -3.45
N TYR A 49 -5.53 -14.86 -2.99
CA TYR A 49 -5.80 -13.47 -3.35
C TYR A 49 -5.57 -13.21 -4.85
N LEU A 50 -4.49 -13.74 -5.43
CA LEU A 50 -4.21 -13.61 -6.86
C LEU A 50 -5.32 -14.23 -7.73
N ASP A 51 -5.81 -15.43 -7.37
CA ASP A 51 -6.92 -16.10 -8.04
C ASP A 51 -8.22 -15.28 -7.92
N TYR A 52 -8.47 -14.73 -6.72
CA TYR A 52 -9.62 -13.86 -6.47
C TYR A 52 -9.61 -12.60 -7.36
N ILE A 53 -8.47 -11.92 -7.47
CA ILE A 53 -8.33 -10.72 -8.31
C ILE A 53 -8.54 -11.06 -9.79
N GLU A 54 -7.96 -12.17 -10.26
CA GLU A 54 -8.13 -12.64 -11.62
C GLU A 54 -9.61 -12.85 -11.96
N GLU A 55 -10.38 -13.49 -11.07
CA GLU A 55 -11.81 -13.73 -11.27
C GLU A 55 -12.62 -12.43 -11.24
N ILE A 56 -12.37 -11.55 -10.28
CA ILE A 56 -13.05 -10.26 -10.17
C ILE A 56 -12.85 -9.42 -11.45
N LEU A 57 -11.64 -9.41 -11.99
CA LEU A 57 -11.31 -8.68 -13.22
C LEU A 57 -11.87 -9.33 -14.49
N LYS A 58 -12.00 -10.67 -14.53
CA LYS A 58 -12.73 -11.37 -15.60
C LYS A 58 -14.21 -11.02 -15.58
N ILE A 59 -14.82 -10.91 -14.40
CA ILE A 59 -16.20 -10.46 -14.29
C ILE A 59 -16.30 -9.00 -14.76
N ALA A 60 -15.41 -8.10 -14.33
CA ALA A 60 -15.41 -6.71 -14.81
C ALA A 60 -15.30 -6.61 -16.35
N GLU A 61 -14.46 -7.43 -16.97
CA GLU A 61 -14.32 -7.54 -18.43
C GLU A 61 -15.64 -7.95 -19.10
N SER A 62 -16.38 -8.91 -18.54
CA SER A 62 -17.69 -9.35 -19.08
C SER A 62 -18.76 -8.24 -19.07
N TYR A 63 -18.63 -7.25 -18.19
CA TYR A 63 -19.45 -6.03 -18.16
C TYR A 63 -18.89 -4.89 -19.03
N GLY A 64 -17.76 -5.13 -19.71
CA GLY A 64 -17.11 -4.21 -20.63
C GLY A 64 -16.47 -3.01 -19.95
N PHE A 65 -16.02 -3.16 -18.69
CA PHE A 65 -15.22 -2.12 -18.02
C PHE A 65 -13.77 -2.18 -18.50
N PHE A 66 -13.18 -1.03 -18.78
CA PHE A 66 -11.73 -0.88 -18.78
C PHE A 66 -11.23 -0.79 -17.34
N VAL A 67 -10.05 -1.34 -17.05
CA VAL A 67 -9.50 -1.36 -15.70
C VAL A 67 -8.07 -0.83 -15.71
N PHE A 68 -7.82 0.16 -14.85
CA PHE A 68 -6.50 0.66 -14.52
C PHE A 68 -6.16 0.19 -13.09
N ILE A 69 -5.15 -0.66 -12.96
CA ILE A 69 -4.79 -1.29 -11.69
C ILE A 69 -3.93 -0.32 -10.88
N ASP A 70 -4.29 -0.12 -9.63
CA ASP A 70 -3.67 0.84 -8.72
C ASP A 70 -3.05 0.13 -7.52
N PRO A 71 -1.71 -0.03 -7.50
CA PRO A 71 -0.94 -0.37 -6.30
C PRO A 71 -1.07 0.74 -5.24
N HIS A 72 -2.07 0.57 -4.38
CA HIS A 72 -2.49 1.56 -3.43
C HIS A 72 -1.73 1.47 -2.12
N GLN A 73 -1.55 2.65 -1.52
CA GLN A 73 -1.07 2.84 -0.16
C GLN A 73 -1.56 4.20 0.32
N ASP A 74 -1.81 4.30 1.62
CA ASP A 74 -1.93 5.55 2.34
C ASP A 74 -1.01 5.47 3.55
N VAL A 75 -0.14 6.46 3.73
CA VAL A 75 0.87 6.51 4.81
C VAL A 75 1.59 5.16 5.02
N TRP A 76 2.05 4.57 3.90
CA TRP A 76 2.88 3.37 3.78
C TRP A 76 2.24 2.03 4.12
N SER A 77 1.57 1.89 5.26
CA SER A 77 1.09 0.60 5.77
C SER A 77 0.01 0.80 6.84
N ARG A 78 -0.81 -0.23 7.06
CA ARG A 78 -1.71 -0.26 8.22
C ARG A 78 -1.01 -0.20 9.56
N MET A 79 0.26 -0.62 9.63
CA MET A 79 1.04 -0.51 10.86
C MET A 79 1.53 0.92 11.11
N SER A 80 1.65 1.75 10.06
CA SER A 80 1.92 3.19 10.15
C SER A 80 0.64 4.04 10.14
N GLY A 81 -0.53 3.40 10.23
CA GLY A 81 -1.82 4.06 10.43
C GLY A 81 -2.66 4.28 9.16
N GLY A 82 -2.31 3.69 8.03
CA GLY A 82 -3.10 3.72 6.78
C GLY A 82 -3.23 2.34 6.12
N ASP A 83 -2.72 2.16 4.91
CA ASP A 83 -2.68 0.88 4.18
C ASP A 83 -1.53 0.83 3.16
N GLY A 84 -1.34 -0.32 2.52
CA GLY A 84 -0.31 -0.48 1.47
C GLY A 84 0.62 -1.65 1.74
N ALA A 85 1.82 -1.36 2.25
CA ALA A 85 2.92 -2.31 2.43
C ALA A 85 2.68 -3.33 3.57
N PRO A 86 3.16 -4.58 3.44
CA PRO A 86 3.02 -5.61 4.46
C PRO A 86 3.83 -5.33 5.72
N GLY A 87 3.29 -5.76 6.87
CA GLY A 87 3.90 -5.51 8.19
C GLY A 87 5.29 -6.12 8.39
N TRP A 88 5.61 -7.25 7.74
CA TRP A 88 6.89 -7.94 7.90
C TRP A 88 8.09 -7.08 7.48
N ILE A 89 7.88 -6.05 6.65
CA ILE A 89 8.92 -5.13 6.23
C ILE A 89 9.50 -4.37 7.42
N PHE A 90 8.66 -3.94 8.36
CA PHE A 90 9.13 -3.23 9.55
C PHE A 90 10.10 -4.09 10.35
N GLU A 91 9.80 -5.37 10.53
CA GLU A 91 10.71 -6.31 11.20
C GLU A 91 12.02 -6.45 10.44
N LYS A 92 11.97 -6.55 9.10
CA LYS A 92 13.16 -6.63 8.24
C LYS A 92 14.05 -5.39 8.31
N VAL A 93 13.47 -4.21 8.54
CA VAL A 93 14.24 -2.97 8.77
C VAL A 93 14.56 -2.72 10.25
N GLY A 94 14.29 -3.68 11.14
CA GLY A 94 14.64 -3.61 12.56
C GLY A 94 13.69 -2.78 13.43
N LEU A 95 12.46 -2.57 12.97
CA LEU A 95 11.43 -1.81 13.68
C LEU A 95 10.36 -2.73 14.28
N ASP A 96 10.09 -2.57 15.57
CA ASP A 96 8.97 -3.22 16.26
C ASP A 96 7.69 -2.38 16.07
N PHE A 97 6.92 -2.71 15.04
CA PHE A 97 5.69 -1.99 14.71
C PHE A 97 4.62 -2.08 15.80
N THR A 98 4.72 -3.04 16.74
CA THR A 98 3.77 -3.15 17.87
C THR A 98 3.91 -2.00 18.87
N LYS A 99 5.01 -1.24 18.80
CA LYS A 99 5.29 -0.10 19.68
C LYS A 99 4.98 1.25 19.07
N PHE A 100 4.67 1.31 17.78
CA PHE A 100 4.59 2.59 17.07
C PHE A 100 3.59 3.57 17.68
N ASP A 101 2.43 3.10 18.12
CA ASP A 101 1.42 3.98 18.71
C ASP A 101 1.82 4.52 20.08
N ALA A 102 2.34 3.65 20.94
CA ALA A 102 2.83 4.03 22.26
C ALA A 102 4.05 4.95 22.19
N ALA A 103 4.88 4.80 21.15
CA ALA A 103 6.05 5.64 20.89
C ALA A 103 5.72 6.89 20.06
N GLU A 104 4.46 7.07 19.66
CA GLU A 104 4.02 8.12 18.73
C GLU A 104 4.74 8.13 17.36
N ALA A 105 5.33 6.99 16.98
CA ALA A 105 5.94 6.78 15.67
C ALA A 105 4.88 6.61 14.57
N ALA A 106 3.65 6.24 14.94
CA ALA A 106 2.45 6.30 14.11
C ALA A 106 1.22 6.31 15.02
N PHE A 107 0.14 6.95 14.58
CA PHE A 107 -1.17 6.96 15.24
C PHE A 107 -2.09 5.97 14.52
N VAL A 108 -2.20 4.80 15.11
CA VAL A 108 -2.81 3.62 14.48
C VAL A 108 -4.28 3.58 14.82
N MET A 109 -5.14 3.63 13.78
CA MET A 109 -6.59 3.68 13.96
C MET A 109 -7.11 2.51 14.80
N GLN A 110 -6.55 1.32 14.64
CA GLN A 110 -6.93 0.09 15.35
C GLN A 110 -6.74 0.20 16.88
N TYR A 111 -5.88 1.10 17.35
CA TYR A 111 -5.66 1.33 18.78
C TYR A 111 -6.43 2.55 19.31
N ARG A 112 -6.71 3.54 18.45
CA ARG A 112 -7.24 4.85 18.87
C ARG A 112 -8.71 5.07 18.55
N TYR A 113 -9.26 4.37 17.55
CA TYR A 113 -10.65 4.51 17.16
C TYR A 113 -11.58 3.85 18.20
N ASP A 114 -12.57 4.60 18.64
CA ASP A 114 -13.62 4.14 19.54
C ASP A 114 -14.98 4.40 18.88
N PRO A 115 -15.76 3.35 18.54
CA PRO A 115 -17.07 3.54 17.90
C PRO A 115 -18.08 4.26 18.81
N LYS A 116 -17.85 4.29 20.14
CA LYS A 116 -18.68 5.04 21.09
C LYS A 116 -18.23 6.50 21.24
N ASP A 117 -17.01 6.81 20.83
CA ASP A 117 -16.46 8.16 20.85
C ASP A 117 -15.62 8.45 19.60
N PRO A 118 -16.28 8.73 18.45
CA PRO A 118 -15.60 8.99 17.19
C PRO A 118 -14.64 10.19 17.24
N LYS A 119 -14.69 11.03 18.29
CA LYS A 119 -13.78 12.17 18.44
C LYS A 119 -12.36 11.76 18.85
N LYS A 120 -12.16 10.53 19.36
CA LYS A 120 -10.82 10.01 19.71
C LYS A 120 -9.94 9.77 18.48
N TYR A 121 -10.55 9.47 17.35
CA TYR A 121 -9.88 9.38 16.06
C TYR A 121 -10.77 10.04 15.00
N PRO A 122 -10.70 11.38 14.87
CA PRO A 122 -11.54 12.13 13.96
C PRO A 122 -11.33 11.72 12.49
N SER A 123 -12.27 12.12 11.63
CA SER A 123 -12.12 11.97 10.18
C SER A 123 -10.81 12.61 9.70
N MET A 124 -10.15 11.97 8.73
CA MET A 124 -8.86 12.38 8.16
C MET A 124 -7.69 12.48 9.15
N TYR A 125 -7.84 11.97 10.37
CA TYR A 125 -6.75 12.02 11.36
C TYR A 125 -5.52 11.20 10.95
N TRP A 126 -5.71 10.15 10.13
CA TRP A 126 -4.65 9.29 9.62
C TRP A 126 -3.60 10.04 8.79
N VAL A 127 -3.96 11.16 8.13
CA VAL A 127 -3.03 11.99 7.33
C VAL A 127 -1.91 12.54 8.20
N ASN A 128 -2.15 12.75 9.50
CA ASN A 128 -1.11 13.20 10.42
C ASN A 128 0.07 12.20 10.54
N ASN A 129 -0.11 10.94 10.11
CA ASN A 129 0.97 9.96 10.06
C ASN A 129 2.00 10.25 8.97
N ALA A 130 1.69 11.07 7.97
CA ALA A 130 2.62 11.46 6.91
C ALA A 130 3.93 12.05 7.48
N LEU A 131 3.83 12.79 8.59
CA LEU A 131 4.96 13.44 9.28
C LEU A 131 5.60 12.57 10.37
N ARG A 132 5.07 11.38 10.65
CA ARG A 132 5.52 10.54 11.77
C ARG A 132 6.64 9.61 11.37
N PHE A 133 7.41 9.16 12.37
CA PHE A 133 8.62 8.39 12.17
C PHE A 133 8.41 7.15 11.28
N ALA A 134 7.37 6.34 11.54
CA ALA A 134 7.18 5.10 10.81
C ALA A 134 6.98 5.33 9.30
N ASN A 135 6.16 6.30 8.91
CA ASN A 135 5.93 6.63 7.49
C ASN A 135 7.18 7.28 6.86
N GLY A 136 7.67 8.36 7.48
CA GLY A 136 8.78 9.14 6.92
C GLY A 136 10.06 8.33 6.78
N HIS A 137 10.35 7.46 7.76
CA HIS A 137 11.50 6.57 7.73
C HIS A 137 11.40 5.57 6.58
N MET A 138 10.26 4.91 6.40
CA MET A 138 10.10 3.89 5.36
C MET A 138 10.19 4.48 3.95
N TRP A 139 9.61 5.65 3.69
CA TRP A 139 9.79 6.34 2.41
C TRP A 139 11.24 6.75 2.14
N THR A 140 11.93 7.21 3.18
CA THR A 140 13.37 7.56 3.07
C THR A 140 14.21 6.33 2.73
N LEU A 141 13.91 5.17 3.34
CA LEU A 141 14.54 3.89 2.99
C LEU A 141 14.23 3.48 1.55
N PHE A 142 12.97 3.61 1.13
CA PHE A 142 12.47 3.15 -0.17
C PHE A 142 13.03 3.94 -1.35
N PHE A 143 13.27 5.24 -1.21
CA PHE A 143 13.78 6.09 -2.30
C PHE A 143 15.25 6.50 -2.15
N GLY A 144 15.77 6.61 -0.92
CA GLY A 144 17.10 7.15 -0.64
C GLY A 144 17.99 6.25 0.22
N GLY A 145 17.63 4.98 0.43
CA GLY A 145 18.42 4.07 1.27
C GLY A 145 19.86 3.87 0.80
N ARG A 146 20.18 4.02 -0.50
CA ARG A 146 21.58 3.98 -0.98
C ARG A 146 22.38 5.21 -0.58
N ASP A 147 21.76 6.38 -0.62
CA ASP A 147 22.43 7.66 -0.37
C ASP A 147 22.57 7.94 1.12
N PHE A 148 21.48 7.75 1.87
CA PHE A 148 21.44 8.06 3.31
C PHE A 148 21.88 6.88 4.19
N MET A 149 21.78 5.64 3.70
CA MET A 149 22.05 4.42 4.49
C MET A 149 22.83 3.35 3.70
N PRO A 150 23.97 3.68 3.07
CA PRO A 150 24.69 2.77 2.15
C PRO A 150 25.13 1.45 2.79
N SER A 151 25.38 1.45 4.10
CA SER A 151 25.78 0.27 4.88
C SER A 151 24.61 -0.59 5.33
N PHE A 152 23.37 -0.08 5.28
CA PHE A 152 22.20 -0.81 5.75
C PHE A 152 21.79 -1.85 4.71
N LYS A 153 22.03 -3.12 5.05
CA LYS A 153 21.73 -4.26 4.21
C LYS A 153 20.81 -5.26 4.88
N ILE A 154 19.84 -5.76 4.14
CA ILE A 154 18.94 -6.86 4.51
C ILE A 154 19.28 -8.03 3.60
N ASP A 155 19.62 -9.18 4.18
CA ASP A 155 20.02 -10.37 3.43
C ASP A 155 21.16 -10.09 2.40
N GLY A 156 22.07 -9.17 2.76
CA GLY A 156 23.21 -8.76 1.93
C GLY A 156 22.91 -7.70 0.86
N ILE A 157 21.65 -7.30 0.69
CA ILE A 157 21.16 -6.34 -0.31
C ILE A 157 20.91 -4.99 0.38
N ASN A 158 21.24 -3.86 -0.25
CA ASN A 158 20.92 -2.55 0.34
C ASN A 158 19.40 -2.42 0.57
N VAL A 159 19.01 -1.81 1.69
CA VAL A 159 17.61 -1.68 2.11
C VAL A 159 16.68 -1.11 1.02
N GLN A 160 17.15 -0.12 0.26
CA GLN A 160 16.38 0.46 -0.84
C GLN A 160 16.03 -0.60 -1.91
N ASP A 161 17.06 -1.29 -2.41
CA ASP A 161 16.87 -2.33 -3.42
C ASP A 161 16.04 -3.50 -2.88
N TYR A 162 16.24 -3.85 -1.61
CA TYR A 162 15.48 -4.93 -0.98
C TYR A 162 13.98 -4.59 -0.99
N LEU A 163 13.60 -3.40 -0.52
CA LEU A 163 12.20 -2.97 -0.48
C LEU A 163 11.60 -2.84 -1.89
N GLN A 164 12.31 -2.16 -2.80
CA GLN A 164 11.85 -1.94 -4.17
C GLN A 164 11.68 -3.26 -4.93
N ASN A 165 12.64 -4.19 -4.83
CA ASN A 165 12.56 -5.47 -5.53
C ASN A 165 11.39 -6.33 -5.03
N HIS A 166 11.13 -6.37 -3.72
CA HIS A 166 9.98 -7.10 -3.19
C HIS A 166 8.65 -6.48 -3.66
N TYR A 167 8.53 -5.16 -3.61
CA TYR A 167 7.37 -4.46 -4.14
C TYR A 167 7.16 -4.78 -5.64
N PHE A 168 8.20 -4.64 -6.47
CA PHE A 168 8.11 -4.91 -7.91
C PHE A 168 7.74 -6.35 -8.22
N GLU A 169 8.36 -7.33 -7.54
CA GLU A 169 8.06 -8.75 -7.77
C GLU A 169 6.67 -9.15 -7.27
N ALA A 170 6.14 -8.49 -6.24
CA ALA A 170 4.75 -8.65 -5.79
C ALA A 170 3.76 -8.10 -6.84
N ILE A 171 3.91 -6.85 -7.28
CA ILE A 171 3.02 -6.25 -8.30
C ILE A 171 3.08 -7.03 -9.62
N LYS A 172 4.27 -7.54 -9.99
CA LYS A 172 4.45 -8.42 -11.14
C LYS A 172 3.59 -9.69 -11.08
N GLN A 173 3.28 -10.22 -9.88
CA GLN A 173 2.37 -11.37 -9.79
C GLN A 173 0.99 -11.04 -10.33
N ILE A 174 0.46 -9.84 -10.05
CA ILE A 174 -0.82 -9.38 -10.59
C ILE A 174 -0.72 -9.24 -12.12
N ALA A 175 0.35 -8.61 -12.62
CA ALA A 175 0.57 -8.46 -14.06
C ALA A 175 0.59 -9.81 -14.79
N LEU A 176 1.21 -10.84 -14.20
CA LEU A 176 1.23 -12.19 -14.77
C LEU A 176 -0.15 -12.84 -14.83
N ARG A 177 -1.01 -12.61 -13.83
CA ARG A 177 -2.39 -13.13 -13.80
C ARG A 177 -3.29 -12.50 -14.84
N VAL A 178 -3.13 -11.20 -15.09
CA VAL A 178 -4.06 -10.43 -15.92
C VAL A 178 -3.54 -10.14 -17.33
N LYS A 179 -2.35 -10.64 -17.68
CA LYS A 179 -1.65 -10.35 -18.95
C LYS A 179 -2.49 -10.57 -20.22
N ASP A 180 -3.43 -11.52 -20.18
CA ASP A 180 -4.24 -11.90 -21.35
C ASP A 180 -5.60 -11.15 -21.39
N ASN A 181 -5.95 -10.43 -20.32
CA ASN A 181 -7.19 -9.64 -20.23
C ASN A 181 -7.04 -8.31 -20.98
N GLN A 182 -7.74 -8.18 -22.11
CA GLN A 182 -7.64 -7.04 -23.03
C GLN A 182 -8.27 -5.76 -22.48
N LYS A 183 -9.00 -5.85 -21.36
CA LYS A 183 -9.62 -4.70 -20.70
C LYS A 183 -8.74 -4.09 -19.62
N ILE A 184 -7.63 -4.71 -19.26
CA ILE A 184 -6.61 -4.07 -18.44
C ILE A 184 -5.86 -3.07 -19.31
N ILE A 185 -6.09 -1.78 -19.07
CA ILE A 185 -5.53 -0.69 -19.86
C ILE A 185 -4.20 -0.17 -19.32
N GLY A 186 -3.82 -0.58 -18.11
CA GLY A 186 -2.55 -0.22 -17.52
C GLY A 186 -2.48 -0.46 -16.03
N PHE A 187 -1.31 -0.13 -15.50
CA PHE A 187 -0.98 -0.14 -14.08
C PHE A 187 -0.49 1.25 -13.70
N ASP A 188 -0.93 1.74 -12.55
CA ASP A 188 -0.23 2.80 -11.84
C ASP A 188 1.11 2.25 -11.31
N THR A 189 2.06 3.14 -11.05
CA THR A 189 3.37 2.76 -10.51
C THR A 189 3.33 2.54 -9.01
N LEU A 190 2.64 3.42 -8.28
CA LEU A 190 2.46 3.45 -6.82
C LEU A 190 1.56 4.65 -6.50
N ASN A 191 0.48 4.46 -5.72
CA ASN A 191 -0.39 5.57 -5.31
C ASN A 191 0.41 6.60 -4.49
N GLU A 192 0.27 7.88 -4.86
CA GLU A 192 0.70 9.06 -4.08
C GLU A 192 2.02 8.87 -3.31
N PRO A 193 3.14 8.58 -4.00
CA PRO A 193 4.40 8.33 -3.32
C PRO A 193 4.87 9.57 -2.55
N GLU A 194 5.24 9.39 -1.29
CA GLU A 194 5.80 10.47 -0.48
C GLU A 194 7.34 10.43 -0.53
N GLN A 195 7.96 11.61 -0.39
CA GLN A 195 9.43 11.73 -0.38
C GLN A 195 10.09 11.32 0.95
N GLY A 196 9.30 10.97 1.98
CA GLY A 196 9.83 10.74 3.33
C GLY A 196 10.47 12.00 3.92
N TRP A 197 11.75 11.92 4.29
CA TRP A 197 12.56 13.05 4.77
C TRP A 197 13.55 13.59 3.75
N ILE A 198 13.54 13.05 2.53
CA ILE A 198 14.38 13.55 1.45
C ILE A 198 13.96 15.00 1.16
N GLU A 199 14.93 15.91 1.10
CA GLU A 199 14.74 17.36 0.89
C GLU A 199 13.93 18.08 1.99
N LYS A 200 13.69 17.47 3.15
CA LYS A 200 13.03 18.14 4.28
C LYS A 200 14.05 18.77 5.22
N SER A 201 13.83 20.03 5.60
CA SER A 201 14.62 20.68 6.65
C SER A 201 14.37 20.01 8.00
N VAL A 202 15.45 19.90 8.80
CA VAL A 202 15.42 19.23 10.11
C VAL A 202 14.50 19.94 11.11
N ASP A 203 14.30 21.25 10.95
CA ASP A 203 13.39 22.06 11.77
C ASP A 203 11.93 22.05 11.28
N GLY A 204 11.64 21.35 10.18
CA GLY A 204 10.31 21.30 9.56
C GLY A 204 9.90 22.59 8.85
N SER A 205 10.80 23.57 8.74
CA SER A 205 10.58 24.74 7.88
C SER A 205 10.73 24.32 6.41
N SER A 206 10.04 25.01 5.51
CA SER A 206 10.35 24.96 4.08
C SER A 206 11.44 25.98 3.71
N GLU A 207 12.14 26.53 4.71
CA GLU A 207 13.16 27.55 4.52
C GLU A 207 14.53 26.88 4.37
N ASP A 208 15.26 27.32 3.34
CA ASP A 208 16.65 26.93 3.12
C ASP A 208 17.57 27.88 3.90
N TYR A 209 18.08 27.40 5.03
CA TYR A 209 19.05 28.13 5.87
C TYR A 209 20.51 27.88 5.45
N SER A 210 20.76 27.27 4.29
CA SER A 210 22.13 27.01 3.80
C SER A 210 22.82 28.23 3.15
N GLN A 211 22.22 29.43 3.26
CA GLN A 211 22.81 30.71 2.83
C GLN A 211 23.51 31.46 3.97
#